data_AF-A0A7S1KII1-F1
#
_entry.id   AF-A0A7S1KII1-F1
#
_cell.length_a   1.000
_cell.length_b   1.000
_cell.length_c   1.000
_cell.angle_alpha   90.00
_cell.angle_beta   90.00
_cell.angle_gamma   90.00
#
_symmetry.space_group_name_H-M   'P 1'
#
loop_
_entity.id
_entity.type
_entity.pdbx_description
1 polymer ?
#
loop_
_entity_poly.entity_id
_entity_poly.type
_entity_poly.pdbx_seq_one_letter_code
_entity_poly.pdbx_strand_id
1 'polypeptide(L)'
;MHFSQGDGEVSFCGAIEMSGKLEMTCQIIRGGMDQYLTPMGPTKLHVNPIFEIGPLEPRFSEWLVFEGISVDETGKQHYLDVSVAYKRAVLNCIDYLSKFGYSKEQIYMLLSCCPCEGRVSGIVDVPNAVATLALPLAIFDMDIRPKKIGGPKVVSRLDVPKSTYDGSLPRFVNPAAALQ
;
A
#
# COMPACT_ATOMS: atom_id res chain seq x y z
N MET A 1 -6.43 -15.96 -0.34
CA MET A 1 -7.05 -15.16 0.73
C MET A 1 -5.91 -14.46 1.44
N HIS A 2 -6.10 -13.24 1.91
CA HIS A 2 -5.05 -12.51 2.60
C HIS A 2 -5.31 -12.56 4.10
N PHE A 3 -4.32 -12.98 4.89
CA PHE A 3 -4.41 -12.92 6.35
C PHE A 3 -4.31 -11.47 6.84
N SER A 4 -3.44 -10.68 6.20
CA SER A 4 -3.26 -9.25 6.45
C SER A 4 -2.60 -8.62 5.23
N GLN A 5 -3.01 -7.39 4.88
CA GLN A 5 -2.53 -6.62 3.75
C GLN A 5 -2.41 -5.14 4.13
N GLY A 6 -1.40 -4.47 3.61
CA GLY A 6 -1.29 -3.00 3.63
C GLY A 6 -1.85 -2.36 2.38
N ASP A 7 -2.36 -1.13 2.51
CA ASP A 7 -2.96 -0.42 1.39
C ASP A 7 -2.02 -0.26 0.20
N GLY A 8 -2.52 -0.63 -0.97
CA GLY A 8 -1.79 -0.59 -2.24
C GLY A 8 -1.03 -1.86 -2.59
N GLU A 9 -0.90 -2.83 -1.67
CA GLU A 9 -0.21 -4.12 -1.92
C GLU A 9 1.14 -3.92 -2.64
N VAL A 10 1.97 -3.06 -2.05
CA VAL A 10 3.11 -2.45 -2.76
C VAL A 10 4.13 -3.47 -3.26
N SER A 11 4.19 -4.68 -2.67
CA SER A 11 5.09 -5.76 -3.10
C SER A 11 4.66 -6.45 -4.40
N PHE A 12 3.42 -6.24 -4.86
CA PHE A 12 2.70 -6.99 -5.90
C PHE A 12 2.52 -8.48 -5.60
N CYS A 13 3.58 -9.19 -5.24
CA CYS A 13 3.51 -10.55 -4.73
C CYS A 13 3.06 -10.54 -3.27
N GLY A 14 1.80 -10.14 -3.08
CA GLY A 14 1.02 -10.52 -1.93
C GLY A 14 1.25 -9.73 -0.66
N ALA A 15 0.12 -9.49 -0.03
CA ALA A 15 -0.15 -9.59 1.39
C ALA A 15 0.46 -10.85 2.07
N ILE A 16 -0.03 -11.20 3.25
CA ILE A 16 0.20 -12.54 3.80
C ILE A 16 -0.75 -13.53 3.12
N GLU A 17 -0.27 -14.16 2.05
CA GLU A 17 -1.02 -15.12 1.25
C GLU A 17 -1.31 -16.42 2.01
N MET A 18 -2.56 -16.86 1.96
CA MET A 18 -2.97 -18.12 2.60
C MET A 18 -4.11 -18.84 1.87
N SER A 19 -4.10 -20.16 2.00
CA SER A 19 -5.28 -21.01 1.78
C SER A 19 -6.21 -20.95 2.99
N GLY A 20 -7.47 -21.35 2.81
CA GLY A 20 -8.41 -21.51 3.91
C GLY A 20 -9.84 -21.65 3.43
N LYS A 21 -10.80 -21.32 4.30
CA LYS A 21 -12.24 -21.56 4.06
C LYS A 21 -13.03 -20.27 4.26
N LEU A 22 -13.99 -20.03 3.37
CA LEU A 22 -14.93 -18.92 3.43
C LEU A 22 -16.36 -19.47 3.50
N GLU A 23 -17.16 -18.93 4.40
CA GLU A 23 -18.60 -19.21 4.50
C GLU A 23 -19.37 -17.95 4.07
N MET A 24 -20.29 -18.08 3.11
CA MET A 24 -20.98 -16.95 2.50
C MET A 24 -22.47 -17.21 2.39
N THR A 25 -23.27 -16.17 2.57
CA THR A 25 -24.69 -16.16 2.20
C THR A 25 -24.88 -15.25 1.00
N CYS A 26 -25.61 -15.73 -0.01
CA CYS A 26 -25.92 -14.97 -1.21
C CYS A 26 -27.42 -14.64 -1.25
N GLN A 27 -27.73 -13.37 -1.53
CA GLN A 27 -29.09 -12.89 -1.76
C GLN A 27 -29.13 -12.09 -3.06
N ILE A 28 -30.27 -12.08 -3.74
CA ILE A 28 -30.44 -11.40 -5.02
C ILE A 28 -31.41 -10.24 -4.87
N ILE A 29 -30.96 -9.04 -5.20
CA ILE A 29 -31.81 -7.85 -5.34
C ILE A 29 -32.17 -7.70 -6.81
N ARG A 30 -33.38 -8.15 -7.20
CA ARG A 30 -33.86 -8.03 -8.59
C ARG A 30 -34.01 -6.56 -8.95
N GLY A 31 -33.39 -6.12 -10.04
CA GLY A 31 -33.38 -4.71 -10.45
C GLY A 31 -32.48 -3.81 -9.60
N GLY A 32 -31.63 -4.35 -8.72
CA GLY A 32 -30.81 -3.56 -7.80
C GLY A 32 -29.83 -2.60 -8.49
N MET A 33 -29.29 -2.98 -9.66
CA MET A 33 -28.42 -2.10 -10.43
C MET A 33 -29.16 -0.82 -10.88
N ASP A 34 -30.35 -0.96 -11.45
CA ASP A 34 -31.14 0.17 -11.95
C ASP A 34 -31.64 1.06 -10.79
N GLN A 35 -31.89 0.47 -9.62
CA GLN A 35 -32.38 1.19 -8.43
C GLN A 35 -31.29 1.95 -7.67
N TYR A 36 -30.07 1.39 -7.56
CA TYR A 36 -29.05 1.88 -6.63
C TYR A 36 -27.70 2.24 -7.27
N LEU A 37 -27.40 1.75 -8.48
CA LEU A 37 -26.11 1.97 -9.13
C LEU A 37 -26.28 2.84 -10.37
N THR A 38 -26.29 4.16 -10.18
CA THR A 38 -26.33 5.12 -11.29
C THR A 38 -25.08 4.96 -12.18
N PRO A 39 -25.24 4.66 -13.48
CA PRO A 39 -24.09 4.52 -14.38
C PRO A 39 -23.34 5.84 -14.55
N MET A 40 -22.03 5.82 -14.30
CA MET A 40 -21.13 6.96 -14.45
C MET A 40 -20.23 6.79 -15.69
N GLY A 41 -20.85 6.62 -16.87
CA GLY A 41 -20.14 6.42 -18.13
C GLY A 41 -21.04 6.06 -19.31
N PRO A 42 -20.47 5.69 -20.48
CA PRO A 42 -21.22 5.52 -21.72
C PRO A 42 -22.16 4.31 -21.77
N THR A 43 -22.11 3.40 -20.78
CA THR A 43 -22.96 2.20 -20.76
C THR A 43 -23.52 1.95 -19.36
N LYS A 44 -24.62 1.20 -19.29
CA LYS A 44 -25.24 0.76 -18.04
C LYS A 44 -24.34 -0.07 -17.11
N LEU A 45 -23.20 -0.54 -17.61
CA LEU A 45 -22.21 -1.31 -16.83
C LEU A 45 -21.10 -0.44 -16.26
N HIS A 46 -21.13 0.89 -16.46
CA HIS A 46 -20.19 1.83 -15.84
C HIS A 46 -20.58 2.09 -14.38
N VAL A 47 -20.55 1.03 -13.58
CA VAL A 47 -20.86 1.02 -12.16
C VAL A 47 -19.80 0.21 -11.42
N ASN A 48 -19.54 0.55 -10.16
CA ASN A 48 -18.60 -0.17 -9.31
C ASN A 48 -19.35 -0.87 -8.16
N PRO A 49 -18.83 -1.99 -7.63
CA PRO A 49 -19.38 -2.60 -6.42
C PRO A 49 -19.36 -1.62 -5.25
N ILE A 50 -20.38 -1.73 -4.40
CA ILE A 50 -20.42 -1.10 -3.08
C ILE A 50 -20.49 -2.19 -2.04
N PHE A 51 -19.87 -1.97 -0.88
CA PHE A 51 -19.85 -2.94 0.21
C PHE A 51 -19.83 -2.22 1.54
N GLU A 52 -20.40 -2.89 2.55
CA GLU A 52 -20.26 -2.50 3.95
C GLU A 52 -19.14 -3.33 4.57
N ILE A 53 -18.30 -2.68 5.39
CA ILE A 53 -17.24 -3.38 6.12
C ILE A 53 -17.82 -4.18 7.29
N GLY A 54 -17.12 -5.24 7.68
CA GLY A 54 -17.49 -6.02 8.86
C GLY A 54 -17.33 -5.21 10.15
N PRO A 55 -18.11 -5.51 11.21
CA PRO A 55 -17.99 -4.82 12.50
C PRO A 55 -16.72 -5.19 13.28
N LEU A 56 -15.97 -6.20 12.82
CA LEU A 56 -14.74 -6.68 13.44
C LEU A 56 -13.55 -6.29 12.57
N GLU A 57 -12.74 -5.36 13.07
CA GLU A 57 -11.49 -4.91 12.46
C GLU A 57 -10.43 -4.68 13.55
N PRO A 58 -9.13 -4.86 13.26
CA PRO A 58 -8.07 -4.44 14.16
C PRO A 58 -8.07 -2.90 14.25
N ARG A 59 -8.41 -2.36 15.42
CA ARG A 59 -8.46 -0.91 15.66
C ARG A 59 -7.15 -0.40 16.26
N PHE A 60 -6.48 0.48 15.54
CA PHE A 60 -5.28 1.17 16.00
C PHE A 60 -5.59 2.63 16.35
N SER A 61 -5.09 3.09 17.50
CA SER A 61 -5.31 4.45 18.00
C SER A 61 -4.18 5.42 17.66
N GLU A 62 -2.99 4.91 17.39
CA GLU A 62 -1.79 5.71 17.20
C GLU A 62 -1.07 5.34 15.90
N TRP A 63 -0.75 6.37 15.12
CA TRP A 63 -0.22 6.24 13.77
C TRP A 63 0.98 7.15 13.58
N LEU A 64 2.00 6.67 12.86
CA LEU A 64 3.06 7.51 12.32
C LEU A 64 2.83 7.68 10.81
N VAL A 65 2.66 8.92 10.36
CA VAL A 65 2.22 9.22 8.99
C VAL A 65 3.39 9.76 8.17
N PHE A 66 3.57 9.19 6.98
CA PHE A 66 4.57 9.60 6.00
C PHE A 66 3.87 10.21 4.80
N GLU A 67 4.37 11.34 4.33
CA GLU A 67 3.80 12.08 3.21
C GLU A 67 4.65 11.90 1.95
N GLY A 68 3.99 11.99 0.79
CA GLY A 68 4.63 12.13 -0.49
C GLY A 68 3.82 13.03 -1.42
N ILE A 69 4.53 13.65 -2.37
CA ILE A 69 3.99 14.55 -3.38
C ILE A 69 4.34 14.07 -4.79
N SER A 70 3.72 14.65 -5.82
CA SER A 70 3.93 14.33 -7.24
C SER A 70 5.30 14.76 -7.80
N VAL A 71 6.37 14.57 -7.04
CA VAL A 71 7.76 14.78 -7.45
C VAL A 71 8.53 13.47 -7.27
N ASP A 72 9.08 12.93 -8.35
CA ASP A 72 9.72 11.61 -8.32
C ASP A 72 11.14 11.62 -7.73
N GLU A 73 11.77 10.44 -7.68
CA GLU A 73 13.11 10.26 -7.12
C GLU A 73 14.22 11.01 -7.86
N THR A 74 13.97 11.42 -9.10
CA THR A 74 14.91 12.23 -9.92
C THR A 74 14.69 13.73 -9.72
N GLY A 75 13.67 14.13 -8.96
CA GLY A 75 13.26 15.52 -8.79
C GLY A 75 12.36 16.03 -9.92
N LYS A 76 11.89 15.15 -10.82
CA LYS A 76 10.97 15.56 -11.89
C LYS A 76 9.57 15.78 -11.31
N GLN A 77 9.00 16.94 -11.65
CA GLN A 77 7.61 17.29 -11.33
C GLN A 77 6.64 16.54 -12.24
N HIS A 78 5.60 15.95 -11.65
CA HIS A 78 4.45 15.35 -12.33
C HIS A 78 3.19 16.15 -12.01
N TYR A 79 2.16 16.07 -12.86
CA TYR A 79 0.93 16.83 -12.69
C TYR A 79 -0.13 16.00 -11.97
N LEU A 80 -0.45 16.35 -10.72
CA LEU A 80 -1.46 15.70 -9.88
C LEU A 80 -1.38 14.16 -9.87
N ASP A 81 -0.16 13.62 -9.92
CA ASP A 81 0.09 12.18 -9.95
C ASP A 81 0.11 11.61 -8.53
N VAL A 82 -1.00 10.97 -8.16
CA VAL A 82 -1.19 10.29 -6.86
C VAL A 82 -0.33 9.03 -6.76
N SER A 83 -0.02 8.36 -7.87
CA SER A 83 0.81 7.15 -7.85
C SER A 83 2.25 7.50 -7.48
N VAL A 84 2.78 8.58 -8.06
CA VAL A 84 4.09 9.13 -7.66
C VAL A 84 4.04 9.60 -6.21
N ALA A 85 3.01 10.36 -5.82
CA ALA A 85 2.87 10.82 -4.44
C ALA A 85 2.86 9.66 -3.42
N TYR A 86 2.11 8.59 -3.70
CA TYR A 86 2.04 7.44 -2.80
C TYR A 86 3.35 6.66 -2.75
N LYS A 87 4.01 6.47 -3.90
CA LYS A 87 5.36 5.88 -3.96
C LYS A 87 6.35 6.67 -3.10
N ARG A 88 6.28 8.01 -3.12
CA ARG A 88 7.13 8.87 -2.28
C ARG A 88 6.85 8.69 -0.79
N ALA A 89 5.59 8.59 -0.38
CA ALA A 89 5.22 8.31 1.01
C ALA A 89 5.80 6.95 1.48
N VAL A 90 5.68 5.91 0.66
CA VAL A 90 6.24 4.57 0.92
C VAL A 90 7.76 4.61 1.04
N LEU A 91 8.46 5.25 0.11
CA LEU A 91 9.92 5.39 0.15
C LEU A 91 10.41 6.17 1.38
N ASN A 92 9.69 7.22 1.77
CA ASN A 92 9.99 7.98 2.98
C ASN A 92 9.83 7.13 4.25
N CYS A 93 8.80 6.29 4.32
CA CYS A 93 8.61 5.32 5.40
C CYS A 93 9.75 4.28 5.46
N ILE A 94 10.12 3.69 4.32
CA ILE A 94 11.23 2.73 4.20
C ILE A 94 12.54 3.36 4.68
N ASP A 95 12.86 4.56 4.21
CA ASP A 95 14.09 5.25 4.61
C ASP A 95 14.10 5.55 6.12
N TYR A 96 12.97 6.03 6.66
CA TYR A 96 12.85 6.31 8.09
C TYR A 96 13.07 5.07 8.95
N LEU A 97 12.39 3.96 8.66
CA LEU A 97 12.48 2.73 9.45
C LEU A 97 13.85 2.06 9.30
N SER A 98 14.56 2.26 8.18
CA SER A 98 15.93 1.75 8.02
C SER A 98 16.92 2.33 9.06
N LYS A 99 16.63 3.52 9.60
CA LYS A 99 17.43 4.16 10.68
C LYS A 99 17.39 3.38 12.00
N PHE A 100 16.36 2.53 12.18
CA PHE A 100 16.17 1.64 13.32
C PHE A 100 16.81 0.26 13.11
N GLY A 101 17.58 0.05 12.03
CA GLY A 101 18.35 -1.18 11.80
C GLY A 101 17.64 -2.26 10.99
N TYR A 102 16.45 -1.98 10.46
CA TYR A 102 15.80 -2.84 9.47
C TYR A 102 16.46 -2.70 8.09
N SER A 103 16.50 -3.78 7.31
CA SER A 103 16.81 -3.68 5.87
C SER A 103 15.65 -3.01 5.13
N LYS A 104 15.93 -2.39 3.97
CA LYS A 104 14.88 -1.74 3.18
C LYS A 104 13.89 -2.77 2.64
N GLU A 105 14.37 -3.95 2.32
CA GLU A 105 13.59 -5.09 1.84
C GLU A 105 12.68 -5.67 2.93
N GLN A 106 13.15 -5.75 4.19
CA GLN A 106 12.30 -6.10 5.32
C GLN A 106 11.13 -5.13 5.46
N ILE A 107 11.39 -3.82 5.39
CA ILE A 107 10.33 -2.82 5.50
C ILE A 107 9.41 -2.87 4.28
N TYR A 108 9.94 -3.04 3.09
CA TYR A 108 9.12 -3.17 1.88
C TYR A 108 8.13 -4.34 1.98
N MET A 109 8.59 -5.51 2.45
CA MET A 109 7.72 -6.65 2.71
C MET A 109 6.73 -6.38 3.86
N LEU A 110 7.18 -5.72 4.94
CA LEU A 110 6.31 -5.33 6.05
C LEU A 110 5.15 -4.45 5.58
N LEU A 111 5.43 -3.41 4.77
CA LEU A 111 4.42 -2.45 4.31
C LEU A 111 3.39 -3.07 3.38
N SER A 112 3.69 -4.18 2.70
CA SER A 112 2.68 -4.91 1.92
C SER A 112 1.74 -5.75 2.78
N CYS A 113 2.15 -6.09 4.00
CA CYS A 113 1.48 -7.06 4.86
C CYS A 113 0.85 -6.45 6.11
N CYS A 114 1.44 -5.40 6.68
CA CYS A 114 0.93 -4.75 7.87
C CYS A 114 -0.30 -3.90 7.51
N PRO A 115 -1.25 -3.70 8.45
CA PRO A 115 -2.45 -2.89 8.22
C PRO A 115 -2.13 -1.39 8.23
N CYS A 116 -1.25 -0.95 7.33
CA CYS A 116 -0.97 0.45 7.08
C CYS A 116 -2.02 1.05 6.15
N GLU A 117 -2.37 2.31 6.38
CA GLU A 117 -3.41 3.01 5.64
C GLU A 117 -2.81 3.98 4.63
N GLY A 118 -3.21 3.82 3.38
CA GLY A 118 -2.86 4.69 2.28
C GLY A 118 -4.00 5.66 2.00
N ARG A 119 -3.73 6.96 2.07
CA ARG A 119 -4.76 7.99 1.85
C ARG A 119 -4.38 8.94 0.74
N VAL A 120 -5.31 9.15 -0.18
CA VAL A 120 -5.30 10.29 -1.08
C VAL A 120 -5.71 11.51 -0.27
N SER A 121 -4.73 12.29 0.19
CA SER A 121 -4.95 13.37 1.15
C SER A 121 -5.31 14.70 0.48
N GLY A 122 -4.79 14.96 -0.71
CA GLY A 122 -5.09 16.16 -1.48
C GLY A 122 -4.83 15.94 -2.97
N ILE A 123 -5.72 16.41 -3.84
CA ILE A 123 -5.60 16.25 -5.30
C ILE A 123 -5.91 17.53 -6.08
N VAL A 124 -5.96 18.67 -5.40
CA VAL A 124 -6.38 19.94 -5.99
C VAL A 124 -5.27 21.00 -5.98
N ASP A 125 -4.21 20.79 -5.20
CA ASP A 125 -3.13 21.76 -5.00
C ASP A 125 -2.07 21.65 -6.10
N VAL A 126 -2.43 22.10 -7.30
CA VAL A 126 -1.56 22.07 -8.48
C VAL A 126 -0.19 22.69 -8.18
N PRO A 127 0.92 22.02 -8.56
CA PRO A 127 0.98 20.81 -9.39
C PRO A 127 0.91 19.48 -8.64
N ASN A 128 0.88 19.49 -7.31
CA ASN A 128 1.10 18.29 -6.50
C ASN A 128 -0.20 17.66 -6.00
N ALA A 129 -0.36 16.37 -6.26
CA ALA A 129 -1.18 15.55 -5.38
C ALA A 129 -0.38 15.23 -4.11
N VAL A 130 -1.10 15.01 -3.02
CA VAL A 130 -0.58 14.60 -1.72
C VAL A 130 -1.17 13.25 -1.37
N ALA A 131 -0.30 12.28 -1.11
CA ALA A 131 -0.68 10.98 -0.59
C ALA A 131 0.08 10.71 0.70
N THR A 132 -0.56 9.99 1.62
CA THR A 132 0.04 9.65 2.90
C THR A 132 -0.03 8.16 3.15
N LEU A 133 0.99 7.63 3.81
CA LEU A 133 1.03 6.28 4.36
C LEU A 133 1.06 6.37 5.89
N ALA A 134 0.00 5.93 6.55
CA ALA A 134 -0.08 5.86 8.00
C ALA A 134 0.29 4.45 8.48
N LEU A 135 1.30 4.37 9.35
CA LEU A 135 1.79 3.12 9.92
C LEU A 135 1.33 3.01 11.38
N PRO A 136 0.62 1.92 11.77
CA PRO A 136 0.14 1.79 13.14
C PRO A 136 1.30 1.50 14.08
N LEU A 137 1.45 2.30 15.13
CA LEU A 137 2.60 2.18 16.05
C LEU A 137 2.56 0.89 16.88
N ALA A 138 1.37 0.35 17.12
CA ALA A 138 1.17 -0.82 17.98
C ALA A 138 1.74 -2.13 17.40
N ILE A 139 2.18 -2.16 16.14
CA ILE A 139 2.81 -3.35 15.54
C ILE A 139 4.29 -3.48 15.89
N PHE A 140 4.87 -2.48 16.56
CA PHE A 140 6.28 -2.47 16.96
C PHE A 140 6.41 -2.63 18.48
N ASP A 141 7.30 -3.53 18.89
CA ASP A 141 7.71 -3.65 20.30
C ASP A 141 8.60 -2.49 20.77
N MET A 142 9.06 -1.66 19.82
CA MET A 142 9.88 -0.49 20.09
C MET A 142 9.19 0.79 19.65
N ASP A 143 9.43 1.86 20.41
CA ASP A 143 8.90 3.18 20.07
C ASP A 143 9.72 3.80 18.93
N ILE A 144 9.14 3.74 17.73
CA ILE A 144 9.72 4.27 16.49
C ILE A 144 9.45 5.77 16.29
N ARG A 145 8.86 6.48 17.26
CA ARG A 145 8.63 7.93 17.15
C ARG A 145 9.96 8.71 17.10
N PRO A 146 10.01 9.89 16.44
CA PRO A 146 11.20 10.74 16.44
C PRO A 146 11.63 11.14 17.86
N LYS A 147 12.92 11.00 18.18
CA LYS A 147 13.50 11.35 19.49
C LYS A 147 14.76 12.22 19.33
N LYS A 148 15.06 13.04 20.34
CA LYS A 148 16.27 13.90 20.37
C LYS A 148 17.57 13.10 20.38
N ILE A 149 17.58 11.98 21.11
CA ILE A 149 18.68 11.03 21.19
C ILE A 149 18.17 9.82 20.43
N GLY A 150 18.88 9.40 19.37
CA GLY A 150 18.40 8.45 18.37
C GLY A 150 17.64 7.22 18.92
N GLY A 151 16.74 6.69 18.12
CA GLY A 151 15.85 5.59 18.52
C GLY A 151 16.57 4.26 18.78
N PRO A 152 15.90 3.31 19.45
CA PRO A 152 16.39 1.95 19.61
C PRO A 152 16.68 1.32 18.24
N LYS A 153 17.68 0.45 18.16
CA LYS A 153 17.98 -0.30 16.93
C LYS A 153 17.66 -1.76 17.12
N VAL A 154 17.03 -2.36 16.11
CA VAL A 154 16.80 -3.80 16.03
C VAL A 154 18.17 -4.49 15.92
N VAL A 155 18.37 -5.51 16.75
CA VAL A 155 19.48 -6.47 16.57
C VAL A 155 18.96 -7.59 15.68
N SER A 156 18.93 -7.34 14.37
CA SER A 156 18.47 -8.35 13.41
C SER A 156 19.51 -9.45 13.26
N ARG A 157 19.09 -10.72 13.34
CA ARG A 157 19.95 -11.89 13.07
C ARG A 157 19.85 -12.41 11.63
N LEU A 158 18.78 -12.06 10.89
CA LEU A 158 18.48 -12.59 9.55
C LEU A 158 17.73 -11.55 8.70
N ASP A 159 18.04 -11.49 7.41
CA ASP A 159 17.35 -10.65 6.40
C ASP A 159 16.30 -11.48 5.63
N VAL A 160 15.49 -10.83 4.79
CA VAL A 160 14.56 -11.53 3.89
C VAL A 160 15.32 -12.44 2.92
N PRO A 161 14.79 -13.64 2.58
CA PRO A 161 15.40 -14.52 1.58
C PRO A 161 15.53 -13.81 0.22
N LYS A 162 16.72 -13.90 -0.38
CA LYS A 162 17.01 -13.30 -1.70
C LYS A 162 17.35 -14.40 -2.68
N SER A 163 16.82 -14.27 -3.90
CA SER A 163 17.26 -15.12 -5.01
C SER A 163 18.68 -14.71 -5.44
N THR A 164 19.51 -15.67 -5.80
CA THR A 164 20.85 -15.43 -6.38
C THR A 164 20.78 -15.02 -7.86
N TYR A 165 19.58 -14.93 -8.43
CA TYR A 165 19.38 -14.55 -9.81
C TYR A 165 19.87 -13.11 -10.06
N ASP A 166 20.88 -12.98 -10.91
CA ASP A 166 21.58 -11.73 -11.23
C ASP A 166 20.98 -10.98 -12.44
N GLY A 167 19.87 -11.47 -12.98
CA GLY A 167 19.24 -10.87 -14.16
C GLY A 167 19.85 -11.29 -15.51
N SER A 168 20.77 -12.28 -15.52
CA SER A 168 21.44 -12.77 -16.73
C SER A 168 20.60 -13.68 -17.63
N LEU A 169 19.45 -14.19 -17.15
CA LEU A 169 18.59 -15.06 -17.94
C LEU A 169 17.66 -14.23 -18.85
N PRO A 170 17.22 -14.82 -19.98
CA PRO A 170 16.27 -14.17 -20.86
C PRO A 170 15.00 -13.77 -20.10
N ARG A 171 14.66 -12.48 -20.12
CA ARG A 171 13.39 -12.00 -19.58
C ARG A 171 12.30 -12.24 -20.62
N PHE A 172 11.17 -12.78 -20.18
CA PHE A 172 9.97 -12.76 -20.99
C PHE A 172 9.54 -11.30 -21.19
N VAL A 173 9.55 -10.83 -22.44
CA VAL A 173 9.09 -9.49 -22.77
C VAL A 173 7.56 -9.53 -22.87
N ASN A 174 6.88 -8.86 -21.96
CA ASN A 174 5.42 -8.73 -22.03
C ASN A 174 5.04 -7.97 -23.32
N PRO A 175 4.34 -8.60 -24.28
CA PRO A 175 3.98 -7.95 -25.53
C PRO A 175 3.09 -6.72 -25.33
N ALA A 176 2.34 -6.64 -24.22
CA ALA A 176 1.49 -5.50 -23.90
C ALA A 176 2.26 -4.27 -23.40
N ALA A 177 3.51 -4.41 -22.96
CA ALA A 177 4.32 -3.31 -22.46
C ALA A 177 4.94 -2.45 -23.57
N ALA A 178 4.91 -2.91 -24.83
CA ALA A 178 5.45 -2.20 -25.99
C ALA A 178 4.44 -1.23 -26.66
N LEU A 179 3.22 -1.14 -26.12
CA LEU A 179 2.13 -0.33 -26.67
C LEU A 179 1.83 0.95 -25.87
N GLN A 180 2.66 1.29 -24.89
CA GLN A 180 2.63 2.55 -24.14
C GLN A 180 3.86 3.41 -24.50
#